data_AF-A0AAQ4F9M6-F1
#
_entry.id   AF-A0AAQ4F9M6-F1
#
_cell.length_a   1.000
_cell.length_b   1.000
_cell.length_c   1.000
_cell.angle_alpha   90.00
_cell.angle_beta   90.00
_cell.angle_gamma   90.00
#
_symmetry.space_group_name_H-M   'P 1'
#
loop_
_entity.id
_entity.type
_entity.pdbx_description
1 polymer ?
#
loop_
_entity_poly.entity_id
_entity_poly.type
_entity_poly.pdbx_seq_one_letter_code
_entity_poly.pdbx_strand_id
1 'polypeptide(L)'
;MTVGFPPQGIQMVLAESYERIHRSNLVGMGIVPLQYLPGQNAQMLGLSGRERFSLHLGKDLVPGQKVALQLSDGRSVEALLRFDTEVELAYFHHGGILPYVLRQML
;
A
#
# COMPACT_ATOMS: atom_id res chain seq x y z
N MET A 1 -0.23 17.02 0.07
CA MET A 1 1.12 16.67 0.54
C MET A 1 1.22 15.16 0.46
N THR A 2 1.80 14.65 -0.62
CA THR A 2 1.87 13.21 -0.95
C THR A 2 2.85 12.54 0.00
N VAL A 3 2.52 11.38 0.56
CA VAL A 3 3.52 10.55 1.26
C VAL A 3 4.60 10.20 0.24
N GLY A 4 5.80 10.76 0.41
CA GLY A 4 6.89 10.61 -0.52
C GLY A 4 7.42 9.19 -0.47
N PHE A 5 7.24 8.45 -1.56
CA PHE A 5 7.84 7.14 -1.72
C PHE A 5 9.34 7.28 -2.07
N PRO A 6 10.21 6.34 -1.67
CA PRO A 6 11.61 6.37 -2.05
C PRO A 6 11.77 6.40 -3.59
N PRO A 7 12.81 7.10 -4.10
CA PRO A 7 12.83 7.54 -5.49
C PRO A 7 13.13 6.44 -6.53
N GLN A 8 13.44 5.20 -6.14
CA GLN A 8 13.54 4.05 -7.04
C GLN A 8 13.16 2.76 -6.30
N GLY A 9 12.24 1.95 -6.85
CA GLY A 9 11.84 0.65 -6.29
C GLY A 9 10.33 0.39 -6.38
N ILE A 10 9.89 -0.79 -5.91
CA ILE A 10 8.47 -1.12 -5.76
C ILE A 10 7.91 -0.30 -4.60
N GLN A 11 6.88 0.50 -4.86
CA GLN A 11 6.27 1.41 -3.88
C GLN A 11 4.98 0.84 -3.27
N MET A 12 4.29 0.00 -4.04
CA MET A 12 3.07 -0.68 -3.61
C MET A 12 2.94 -2.02 -4.32
N VAL A 13 2.21 -2.95 -3.71
CA VAL A 13 1.83 -4.25 -4.28
C VAL A 13 0.32 -4.35 -4.22
N LEU A 14 -0.32 -4.77 -5.30
CA LEU A 14 -1.76 -5.05 -5.35
C LEU A 14 -1.99 -6.54 -5.61
N ALA A 15 -2.64 -7.23 -4.69
CA ALA A 15 -2.86 -8.68 -4.75
C ALA A 15 -4.30 -9.07 -4.39
N GLU A 16 -4.70 -10.30 -4.70
CA GLU A 16 -6.01 -10.84 -4.29
C GLU A 16 -6.02 -11.25 -2.82
N SER A 17 -4.89 -11.75 -2.32
CA SER A 17 -4.68 -12.12 -0.93
C SER A 17 -3.20 -12.08 -0.57
N TYR A 18 -2.91 -12.09 0.72
CA TYR A 18 -1.56 -12.16 1.26
C TYR A 18 -1.46 -13.26 2.30
N GLU A 19 -0.30 -13.92 2.34
CA GLU A 19 0.14 -14.62 3.54
C GLU A 19 0.52 -13.56 4.61
N ARG A 20 0.22 -13.86 5.87
CA ARG A 20 0.33 -12.93 7.00
C ARG A 20 1.75 -12.40 7.19
N ILE A 21 2.76 -13.28 7.15
CA ILE A 21 4.17 -12.92 7.35
C ILE A 21 4.70 -12.15 6.13
N HIS A 22 4.37 -12.58 4.92
CA HIS A 22 4.77 -11.90 3.69
C HIS A 22 4.27 -10.45 3.66
N ARG A 23 3.02 -10.22 4.06
CA ARG A 23 2.44 -8.88 4.17
C ARG A 23 3.20 -7.99 5.15
N SER A 24 3.48 -8.48 6.36
CA SER A 24 4.20 -7.69 7.37
C SER A 24 5.63 -7.38 6.94
N ASN A 25 6.29 -8.26 6.18
CA ASN A 25 7.60 -7.98 5.61
C ASN A 25 7.56 -6.80 4.60
N LEU A 26 6.56 -6.76 3.72
CA LEU A 26 6.38 -5.66 2.77
C LEU A 26 6.20 -4.32 3.51
N VAL A 27 5.36 -4.29 4.53
CA VAL A 27 5.16 -3.11 5.38
C VAL A 27 6.47 -2.68 6.06
N GLY A 28 7.22 -3.64 6.60
CA GLY A 28 8.52 -3.37 7.23
C GLY A 28 9.53 -2.73 6.27
N MET A 29 9.46 -3.06 4.98
CA MET A 29 10.26 -2.46 3.91
C MET A 29 9.72 -1.11 3.42
N GLY A 30 8.61 -0.62 3.96
CA GLY A 30 7.95 0.62 3.51
C GLY A 30 7.14 0.47 2.23
N ILE A 31 6.84 -0.76 1.80
CA ILE A 31 6.01 -1.06 0.63
C ILE A 31 4.54 -1.09 1.07
N VAL A 32 3.66 -0.44 0.32
CA VAL A 32 2.22 -0.40 0.64
C VAL A 32 1.53 -1.69 0.14
N PRO A 33 1.00 -2.54 1.03
CA PRO A 33 0.23 -3.70 0.62
C PRO A 33 -1.22 -3.29 0.33
N LEU A 34 -1.69 -3.55 -0.88
CA LEU A 34 -3.05 -3.31 -1.34
C LEU A 34 -3.70 -4.63 -1.69
N GLN A 35 -4.96 -4.78 -1.33
CA GLN A 35 -5.73 -5.96 -1.71
C GLN A 35 -6.97 -5.56 -2.51
N TYR A 36 -7.29 -6.32 -3.55
CA TYR A 36 -8.58 -6.18 -4.22
C TYR A 36 -9.75 -6.35 -3.23
N LEU A 37 -10.89 -5.73 -3.53
CA LEU A 37 -12.11 -6.01 -2.77
C LEU A 37 -12.53 -7.48 -2.95
N PRO A 38 -13.30 -8.04 -2.00
CA PRO A 38 -13.78 -9.42 -2.11
C PRO A 38 -14.47 -9.68 -3.45
N GLY A 39 -14.02 -10.74 -4.13
CA GLY A 39 -14.56 -11.12 -5.45
C GLY A 39 -14.06 -10.27 -6.61
N GLN A 40 -13.10 -9.36 -6.42
CA GLN A 40 -12.43 -8.64 -7.50
C GLN A 40 -11.02 -9.18 -7.72
N ASN A 41 -10.55 -9.10 -8.97
CA ASN A 41 -9.17 -9.37 -9.33
C ASN A 41 -8.79 -8.60 -10.61
N ALA A 42 -7.53 -8.70 -11.01
CA ALA A 42 -7.02 -8.02 -12.20
C ALA A 42 -7.82 -8.34 -13.47
N GLN A 43 -8.22 -9.60 -13.66
CA GLN A 43 -8.93 -10.05 -14.86
C GLN A 43 -10.36 -9.49 -14.92
N MET A 44 -11.09 -9.56 -13.81
CA MET A 44 -12.46 -9.02 -13.71
C MET A 44 -12.48 -7.50 -13.87
N LEU A 45 -11.44 -6.82 -13.39
CA LEU A 45 -11.27 -5.38 -13.54
C LEU A 45 -10.66 -4.99 -14.89
N GLY A 46 -10.32 -5.95 -15.76
CA GLY A 46 -9.70 -5.68 -17.06
C GLY A 46 -8.38 -4.92 -16.94
N LEU A 47 -7.56 -5.26 -15.96
CA LEU A 47 -6.24 -4.69 -15.73
C LEU A 47 -5.22 -5.48 -16.56
N SER A 48 -4.54 -4.79 -17.48
CA SER A 48 -3.51 -5.40 -18.33
C SER A 48 -2.11 -5.37 -17.70
N GLY A 49 -1.92 -4.56 -16.65
CA GLY A 49 -0.62 -4.30 -16.03
C GLY A 49 0.23 -3.27 -16.79
N ARG A 50 -0.31 -2.69 -17.87
CA ARG A 50 0.35 -1.62 -18.64
C ARG A 50 -0.08 -0.22 -18.17
N GLU A 51 -1.15 -0.17 -17.38
CA GLU A 51 -1.68 1.06 -16.81
C GLU A 51 -0.74 1.60 -15.74
N ARG A 52 -0.63 2.93 -15.64
CA ARG A 52 0.03 3.55 -14.49
C ARG A 52 -0.99 3.71 -13.38
N PHE A 53 -0.68 3.17 -12.21
CA PHE A 53 -1.51 3.29 -11.02
C PHE A 53 -0.99 4.44 -10.16
N SER A 54 -1.90 5.29 -9.71
CA SER A 54 -1.63 6.40 -8.81
C SER A 54 -2.47 6.24 -7.54
N LEU A 55 -1.80 6.26 -6.39
CA LEU A 55 -2.44 6.18 -5.08
C LEU A 55 -2.19 7.49 -4.33
N HIS A 56 -3.27 8.11 -3.85
CA HIS A 56 -3.18 9.28 -2.99
C HIS A 56 -3.56 8.88 -1.56
N LEU A 57 -2.57 8.86 -0.67
CA LEU A 57 -2.77 8.60 0.75
C LEU A 57 -2.82 9.91 1.53
N GLY A 58 -3.83 10.03 2.39
CA GLY A 58 -3.92 11.10 3.38
C GLY A 58 -2.95 10.88 4.55
N LYS A 59 -2.96 11.80 5.53
CA LYS A 59 -2.19 11.66 6.77
C LYS A 59 -2.88 10.74 7.77
N ASP A 60 -4.20 10.83 7.86
CA ASP A 60 -5.02 10.09 8.81
C ASP A 60 -5.41 8.74 8.20
N LEU A 61 -4.45 7.82 8.19
CA LEU A 61 -4.67 6.45 7.73
C LEU A 61 -5.22 5.60 8.86
N VAL A 62 -6.16 4.71 8.55
CA VAL A 62 -6.70 3.72 9.49
C VAL A 62 -6.50 2.30 8.96
N PRO A 63 -6.25 1.31 9.83
CA PRO A 63 -6.04 -0.07 9.42
C PRO A 63 -7.20 -0.61 8.59
N GLY A 64 -6.88 -1.29 7.49
CA GLY A 64 -7.87 -1.92 6.62
C GLY A 64 -8.79 -0.97 5.83
N GLN A 65 -8.52 0.34 5.80
CA GLN A 65 -9.38 1.27 5.06
C GLN A 65 -9.43 0.97 3.55
N LYS A 66 -10.50 1.41 2.90
CA LYS A 66 -10.57 1.44 1.44
C LYS A 66 -9.83 2.65 0.89
N VAL A 67 -9.19 2.46 -0.25
CA VAL A 67 -8.50 3.50 -1.02
C VAL A 67 -8.83 3.35 -2.49
N ALA A 68 -8.84 4.47 -3.21
CA ALA A 68 -9.04 4.50 -4.66
C ALA A 68 -7.69 4.60 -5.38
N LEU A 69 -7.45 3.67 -6.28
CA LEU A 69 -6.35 3.68 -7.23
C LEU A 69 -6.82 4.32 -8.53
N GLN A 70 -6.18 5.42 -8.90
CA GLN A 70 -6.41 6.11 -10.17
C GLN A 70 -5.53 5.50 -11.25
N LEU A 71 -6.12 5.10 -12.37
CA LEU A 71 -5.42 4.55 -13.51
C LEU A 71 -5.17 5.65 -14.56
N SER A 72 -4.10 5.51 -15.33
CA SER A 72 -3.78 6.43 -16.44
C SER A 72 -4.81 6.45 -17.57
N ASP A 73 -5.68 5.46 -17.65
CA ASP A 73 -6.78 5.39 -18.62
C ASP A 73 -8.06 6.08 -18.14
N GLY A 74 -8.05 6.68 -16.94
CA GLY A 74 -9.17 7.39 -16.34
C GLY A 74 -10.08 6.53 -15.47
N ARG A 75 -9.83 5.21 -15.37
CA ARG A 75 -10.57 4.34 -14.44
C ARG A 75 -10.11 4.55 -13.00
N SER A 76 -11.02 4.26 -12.06
CA SER A 76 -10.72 4.20 -10.63
C SER A 76 -11.07 2.82 -10.10
N VAL A 77 -10.14 2.21 -9.37
CA VAL A 77 -10.30 0.88 -8.76
C VAL A 77 -10.20 1.01 -7.25
N GLU A 78 -11.16 0.47 -6.52
CA GLU A 78 -11.08 0.40 -5.05
C GLU A 78 -10.24 -0.79 -4.60
N ALA A 79 -9.43 -0.57 -3.57
CA ALA A 79 -8.63 -1.60 -2.91
C ALA A 79 -8.65 -1.38 -1.39
N LEU A 80 -8.39 -2.44 -0.63
CA LEU A 80 -8.14 -2.38 0.80
C LEU A 80 -6.66 -2.08 1.04
N LEU A 81 -6.41 -1.10 1.90
CA LEU A 81 -5.09 -0.78 2.41
C LEU A 81 -4.76 -1.76 3.55
N ARG A 82 -3.89 -2.74 3.28
CA ARG A 82 -3.62 -3.88 4.17
C ARG A 82 -2.56 -3.59 5.22
N PHE A 83 -2.64 -2.43 5.87
CA PHE A 83 -2.08 -2.25 7.20
C PHE A 83 -3.08 -2.83 8.20
N ASP A 84 -2.69 -3.86 8.93
CA ASP A 84 -3.58 -4.59 9.82
C ASP A 84 -3.50 -4.05 11.26
N THR A 85 -2.51 -3.20 11.57
CA THR A 85 -2.32 -2.59 12.91
C THR A 85 -1.84 -1.14 12.83
N GLU A 86 -2.05 -0.37 13.90
CA GLU A 86 -1.51 0.99 14.06
C GLU A 86 0.02 1.04 14.02
N VAL A 87 0.69 0.00 14.53
CA VAL A 87 2.15 -0.10 14.54
C VAL A 87 2.70 -0.18 13.11
N GLU A 88 2.02 -0.91 12.24
CA GLU A 88 2.36 -1.02 10.83
C GLU A 88 2.20 0.32 10.08
N LEU A 89 1.15 1.07 10.41
CA LEU A 89 0.99 2.45 9.92
C LEU A 89 2.13 3.35 10.40
N ALA A 90 2.51 3.24 11.69
CA ALA A 90 3.63 3.99 12.22
C ALA A 90 4.92 3.69 11.45
N TYR A 91 5.22 2.42 11.17
CA TYR A 91 6.38 2.03 10.35
C TYR A 91 6.31 2.66 8.97
N PHE A 92 5.16 2.59 8.30
CA PHE A 92 4.96 3.20 6.99
C PHE A 92 5.23 4.72 7.00
N HIS A 93 4.65 5.45 7.95
CA HIS A 93 4.89 6.90 8.09
C HIS A 93 6.36 7.26 8.33
N HIS A 94 7.14 6.33 8.89
CA HIS A 94 8.56 6.53 9.15
C HIS A 94 9.46 6.08 7.99
N GLY A 95 8.89 5.48 6.93
CA GLY A 95 9.62 4.97 5.77
C GLY A 95 10.13 3.54 5.95
N GLY A 96 9.52 2.77 6.86
CA GLY A 96 9.87 1.38 7.16
C GLY A 96 10.20 1.16 8.64
N ILE A 97 10.36 -0.12 9.02
CA ILE A 97 10.64 -0.51 10.41
C ILE A 97 12.02 -0.05 10.89
N LEU A 98 13.05 -0.16 10.05
CA LEU A 98 14.41 0.22 10.43
C LEU A 98 14.52 1.73 10.73
N PRO A 99 14.04 2.64 9.85
CA PRO A 99 14.00 4.07 10.18
C PRO A 99 13.19 4.40 11.43
N TYR A 100 12.08 3.69 11.68
CA TYR A 100 11.28 3.88 12.88
C TYR A 100 12.07 3.54 14.15
N VAL A 101 12.66 2.34 14.21
CA VAL A 101 13.43 1.88 15.38
C VAL A 101 14.64 2.78 15.63
N LEU A 102 15.40 3.13 14.58
CA LEU A 102 16.58 3.99 14.73
C LEU A 102 16.25 5.36 15.33
N ARG A 103 15.09 5.94 15.02
CA ARG A 103 14.64 7.22 15.59
C ARG A 103 14.19 7.11 17.04
N GLN A 104 13.84 5.93 17.54
CA GLN A 104 13.49 5.73 18.96
C GLN A 104 14.72 5.52 19.84
N MET A 105 15.88 5.24 19.25
CA MET A 105 17.15 5.01 19.96
C MET A 105 18.01 6.28 20.10
N LEU A 106 17.60 7.38 19.47
CA LEU A 106 18.20 8.72 19.56
C LEU A 106 17.34 9.61 20.46
#